data_AF-A0A016W123-F1
#
_entry.id   AF-A0A016W123-F1
#
_cell.length_a   1.000
_cell.length_b   1.000
_cell.length_c   1.000
_cell.angle_alpha   90.00
_cell.angle_beta   90.00
_cell.angle_gamma   90.00
#
_symmetry.space_group_name_H-M   'P 1'
#
loop_
_entity.id
_entity.type
_entity.pdbx_description
1 polymer ?
#
loop_
_entity_poly.entity_id
_entity_poly.type
_entity_poly.pdbx_seq_one_letter_code
_entity_poly.pdbx_strand_id
1 'polypeptide(L)' 'MMTICTFNARTLASEASIEDLMMQARKVRYDVIGLTKTRRHRPLNATFDTGEELFLGTCHNRGVGGVGVLVNKNLA' A
#
# COMPACT_ATOMS: atom_id res chain seq x y z
N MET A 1 5.42 9.79 -18.16
CA MET A 1 4.56 10.70 -17.36
C MET A 1 4.27 9.98 -16.06
N MET A 2 4.57 10.61 -14.93
CA MET A 2 4.40 9.99 -13.62
C MET A 2 2.92 9.89 -13.23
N THR A 3 2.47 8.72 -12.77
CA THR A 3 1.09 8.39 -12.42
C THR A 3 1.00 8.13 -10.92
N ILE A 4 0.41 9.08 -10.20
CA ILE A 4 0.20 9.01 -8.76
C ILE A 4 -1.30 8.79 -8.50
N CYS A 5 -1.61 7.74 -7.76
CA CYS A 5 -2.98 7.35 -7.41
C CYS A 5 -3.19 7.38 -5.91
N THR A 6 -4.44 7.49 -5.45
CA THR A 6 -4.80 7.30 -4.04
C THR A 6 -5.79 6.16 -3.91
N PHE A 7 -5.59 5.28 -2.94
CA PHE A 7 -6.45 4.14 -2.68
C PHE A 7 -6.84 4.07 -1.20
N ASN A 8 -8.15 3.90 -0.95
CA ASN A 8 -8.65 3.64 0.39
C ASN A 8 -8.65 2.13 0.63
N ALA A 9 -7.71 1.66 1.43
CA ALA A 9 -7.54 0.22 1.59
C ALA A 9 -8.60 -0.44 2.48
N ARG A 10 -9.36 0.36 3.25
CA ARG A 10 -10.30 -0.06 4.31
C ARG A 10 -9.63 -0.80 5.47
N THR A 11 -8.68 -1.71 5.20
CA THR A 11 -7.76 -2.39 6.11
C THR A 11 -6.59 -3.01 5.31
N LEU A 12 -5.35 -2.88 5.82
CA LEU A 12 -4.14 -3.61 5.39
C LEU A 12 -3.48 -4.30 6.58
N ALA A 13 -4.28 -4.72 7.56
CA ALA A 13 -3.79 -5.33 8.79
C ALA A 13 -3.33 -6.79 8.59
N SER A 14 -3.82 -7.48 7.56
CA SER A 14 -3.49 -8.88 7.25
C SER A 14 -2.72 -9.03 5.94
N GLU A 15 -1.97 -10.12 5.79
CA GLU A 15 -1.29 -10.47 4.54
C GLU A 15 -2.28 -10.63 3.38
N ALA A 16 -3.40 -11.32 3.59
CA ALA A 16 -4.46 -11.45 2.58
C ALA A 16 -4.98 -10.09 2.06
N SER A 17 -5.12 -9.08 2.94
CA SER A 17 -5.53 -7.73 2.50
C SER A 17 -4.47 -7.00 1.69
N ILE A 18 -3.19 -7.31 1.91
CA ILE A 18 -2.07 -6.80 1.11
C ILE A 18 -2.03 -7.52 -0.25
N GLU A 19 -2.27 -8.82 -0.29
CA GLU A 19 -2.35 -9.58 -1.54
C GLU A 19 -3.47 -9.06 -2.43
N ASP A 20 -4.66 -8.80 -1.89
CA ASP A 20 -5.76 -8.20 -2.67
C ASP A 20 -5.37 -6.81 -3.20
N LEU A 21 -4.74 -5.96 -2.39
CA LEU A 21 -4.20 -4.67 -2.87
C LEU A 21 -3.27 -4.87 -4.07
N MET A 22 -2.34 -5.83 -4.01
CA MET A 22 -1.41 -6.12 -5.11
C MET A 22 -2.15 -6.63 -6.35
N MET A 23 -3.16 -7.49 -6.17
CA MET A 23 -4.00 -7.96 -7.28
C MET A 23 -4.78 -6.82 -7.95
N GLN A 24 -5.28 -5.84 -7.18
CA GLN A 24 -5.95 -4.67 -7.75
C GLN A 24 -4.96 -3.72 -8.40
N ALA A 25 -3.82 -3.46 -7.77
CA ALA A 25 -2.79 -2.55 -8.27
C ALA A 25 -2.29 -2.99 -9.65
N ARG A 26 -2.12 -4.30 -9.87
CA ARG A 26 -1.71 -4.88 -11.17
C ARG A 26 -2.66 -4.57 -12.33
N LYS A 27 -3.90 -4.16 -12.07
CA LYS A 27 -4.90 -3.86 -13.12
C LYS A 27 -4.82 -2.42 -13.64
N VAL A 28 -4.08 -1.56 -12.96
CA VAL A 28 -3.96 -0.14 -13.30
C VAL A 28 -2.50 0.21 -13.55
N ARG A 29 -2.26 1.27 -14.33
CA ARG A 29 -0.93 1.87 -14.42
C ARG A 29 -0.73 2.79 -13.22
N TYR A 30 0.38 2.64 -12.52
CA TYR A 30 0.75 3.47 -11.39
C TYR A 30 2.26 3.46 -11.20
N ASP A 31 2.77 4.59 -10.75
CA ASP A 31 4.14 4.73 -10.29
C ASP A 31 4.17 4.78 -8.76
N VAL A 32 3.19 5.46 -8.18
CA VAL A 32 2.99 5.57 -6.73
C VAL A 32 1.50 5.48 -6.39
N ILE A 33 1.15 4.69 -5.37
CA ILE A 33 -0.18 4.66 -4.78
C ILE A 33 -0.10 5.13 -3.32
N GLY A 34 -0.72 6.26 -3.01
CA GLY A 34 -0.97 6.69 -1.65
C GLY A 34 -2.10 5.89 -1.01
N LEU A 35 -1.85 5.28 0.14
CA LEU A 35 -2.78 4.40 0.84
C LEU A 35 -3.35 5.10 2.08
N THR A 36 -4.66 5.01 2.26
CA THR A 36 -5.36 5.52 3.45
C THR A 36 -6.19 4.44 4.12
N LYS A 37 -6.45 4.59 5.43
CA LYS A 37 -7.19 3.63 6.26
C LYS A 37 -6.54 2.23 6.23
N THR A 38 -5.23 2.17 6.38
CA THR A 38 -4.47 0.91 6.43
C THR A 38 -4.72 0.14 7.73
N ARG A 39 -5.14 0.83 8.81
CA ARG A 39 -5.50 0.24 10.11
C ARG A 39 -4.45 -0.75 10.67
N ARG A 40 -3.18 -0.54 10.34
CA ARG A 40 -2.09 -1.41 10.77
C ARG A 40 -1.49 -0.88 12.06
N HIS A 41 -1.47 -1.70 13.11
CA HIS A 41 -0.94 -1.28 14.41
C HIS A 41 0.58 -1.17 14.46
N ARG A 42 1.27 -1.95 13.63
CA ARG A 42 2.73 -1.97 13.53
C ARG A 42 3.14 -1.49 12.14
N PRO A 43 4.24 -0.73 12.03
CA PRO A 43 4.72 -0.36 10.71
C PRO A 43 5.11 -1.64 9.95
N LEU A 44 5.00 -1.59 8.63
CA LEU A 44 5.45 -2.66 7.74
C LEU A 44 6.18 -2.03 6.57
N ASN A 45 7.39 -2.53 6.31
CA ASN A 45 8.08 -2.28 5.06
C ASN A 45 8.26 -3.64 4.39
N ALA A 46 7.84 -3.75 3.13
CA ALA A 46 7.97 -4.98 2.34
C ALA A 46 8.40 -4.65 0.92
N THR A 47 9.25 -5.50 0.37
CA THR A 47 9.61 -5.49 -1.04
C THR A 47 9.10 -6.78 -1.66
N PHE A 48 8.39 -6.68 -2.77
CA PHE A 48 7.88 -7.85 -3.48
C PHE A 48 8.86 -8.32 -4.55
N ASP A 49 8.74 -9.58 -4.98
CA ASP A 49 9.57 -10.15 -6.05
C ASP A 49 9.45 -9.37 -7.37
N THR A 50 8.32 -8.69 -7.58
CA THR A 50 8.04 -7.82 -8.72
C THR A 50 8.73 -6.45 -8.61
N GLY A 51 9.42 -6.16 -7.50
CA GLY A 51 10.22 -4.97 -7.27
C GLY A 51 9.46 -3.82 -6.62
N GLU A 52 8.14 -3.89 -6.46
CA GLU A 52 7.37 -2.88 -5.74
C GLU A 52 7.73 -2.86 -4.25
N GLU A 53 7.69 -1.66 -3.67
CA GLU A 53 7.90 -1.45 -2.25
C GLU A 53 6.66 -0.89 -1.59
N LEU A 54 6.27 -1.53 -0.49
CA LEU A 54 5.15 -1.15 0.34
C LEU A 54 5.65 -0.64 1.69
N PHE A 55 5.27 0.58 2.04
CA PHE A 55 5.51 1.19 3.33
C PHE A 55 4.18 1.49 3.99
N LEU A 56 3.94 0.90 5.17
CA LEU A 56 2.74 1.14 5.97
C LEU A 56 3.16 1.78 7.29
N GLY A 57 2.62 2.97 7.54
CA GLY A 57 2.70 3.62 8.84
C GLY A 57 1.74 2.98 9.83
N THR A 58 1.91 3.33 11.11
CA THR A 58 1.02 2.87 12.17
C THR A 58 -0.28 3.68 12.20
N CYS A 59 -1.37 3.02 12.59
CA CYS A 59 -2.54 3.70 13.13
C CYS A 59 -2.46 3.73 14.66
N HIS A 60 -3.03 4.76 15.27
CA HIS A 60 -3.19 4.81 16.72
C HIS A 60 -4.00 3.59 17.21
N ASN A 61 -3.86 3.21 18.48
CA ASN A 61 -4.51 2.01 19.06
C ASN A 61 -6.03 1.94 18.91
N ARG A 62 -6.68 3.05 18.49
CA ARG A 62 -8.09 3.10 18.14
C ARG A 62 -8.45 2.39 16.81
N GLY A 63 -7.48 1.88 16.06
CA GLY A 63 -7.74 1.17 14.79
C GLY A 63 -8.31 2.06 13.69
N VAL A 64 -8.25 3.39 13.87
CA VAL A 64 -8.73 4.40 12.94
C VAL A 64 -7.51 5.09 12.31
N GLY A 65 -7.54 5.23 10.98
CA GLY A 65 -6.48 5.87 10.22
C GLY A 65 -5.41 4.90 9.74
N GLY A 66 -4.17 5.36 9.74
CA GLY A 66 -3.05 4.68 9.08
C GLY A 66 -2.93 5.12 7.62
N VAL A 67 -1.70 5.44 7.26
CA VAL A 67 -1.27 5.85 5.92
C VAL A 67 -0.20 4.89 5.44
N GLY A 68 -0.03 4.82 4.14
CA GLY A 68 1.06 4.08 3.53
C GLY A 68 1.29 4.50 2.10
N VAL A 69 2.30 3.92 1.48
CA VAL A 69 2.61 4.14 0.07
C VAL A 69 3.06 2.83 -0.56
N LEU A 70 2.58 2.55 -1.77
CA LEU A 70 3.09 1.51 -2.65
C LEU A 70 3.82 2.18 -3.82
N VAL A 71 5.07 1.81 -4.05
CA VAL A 71 5.94 2.38 -5.09
C VAL A 71 6.32 1.29 -6.07
N ASN A 72 6.13 1.53 -7.37
CA ASN A 72 6.58 0.62 -8.41
C ASN A 72 8.00 1.00 -8.86
N LYS A 73 9.00 0.17 -8.54
CA LYS A 73 10.40 0.43 -8.93
C LYS A 73 10.72 0.17 -10.39
N ASN A 74 9.81 -0.45 -11.15
CA ASN A 74 9.99 -0.64 -12.59
C ASN A 74 9.73 0.65 -13.40
N LEU A 75 9.65 1.81 -12.72
CA LEU A 75 9.81 3.13 -13.29
C LEU A 75 11.13 3.19 -14.08
N ALA A 76 11.02 3.08 -15.40
CA ALA A 76 12.02 3.57 -16.34
C ALA A 76 11.97 5.11 -16.42
#